data_AF-A0A2V5PQ90-F1
#
_entry.id   AF-A0A2V5PQ90-F1
#
_cell.length_a   1.000
_cell.length_b   1.000
_cell.length_c   1.000
_cell.angle_alpha   90.00
_cell.angle_beta   90.00
_cell.angle_gamma   90.00
#
_symmetry.space_group_name_H-M   'P 1'
#
loop_
_entity.id
_entity.type
_entity.pdbx_description
1 polymer ?
#
loop_
_entity_poly.entity_id
_entity_poly.type
_entity_poly.pdbx_seq_one_letter_code
_entity_poly.pdbx_strand_id
1 'polypeptide(L)'
;MCFCLIRVLGRENSTKEEINIMKPKQIFTSILAVLFVFPLMGTFAQQASSSGSIEVIITFDYPGAGNLTLPQKINERGDVVGEFIDSNGVTRAFVRFSDGSFSDPIVDPNDTVGFTEGRGI
;
A
#
# COMPACT_ATOMS: atom_id res chain seq x y z
N MET A 1 20.59 52.94 -77.12
CA MET A 1 21.55 53.63 -76.24
C MET A 1 20.75 54.12 -75.04
N CYS A 2 20.81 53.57 -73.84
CA CYS A 2 21.95 53.10 -73.05
C CYS A 2 21.55 51.82 -72.27
N PHE A 3 22.44 50.82 -72.30
CA PHE A 3 22.31 49.55 -71.60
C PHE A 3 22.62 49.73 -70.11
N CYS A 4 21.73 49.36 -69.20
CA CYS A 4 22.15 48.80 -67.91
C CYS A 4 21.11 47.79 -67.45
N LEU A 5 21.36 46.54 -67.85
CA LEU A 5 20.51 45.38 -67.64
C LEU A 5 20.57 44.95 -66.17
N ILE A 6 19.37 44.81 -65.61
CA ILE A 6 18.98 44.16 -64.36
C ILE A 6 19.95 43.06 -63.92
N ARG A 7 20.51 43.18 -62.70
CA ARG A 7 21.08 42.03 -61.98
C ARG A 7 20.24 41.69 -60.75
N VAL A 8 19.69 40.49 -60.86
CA VAL A 8 18.90 39.66 -59.96
C VAL A 8 19.71 39.26 -58.72
N LEU A 9 19.03 39.36 -57.57
CA LEU A 9 19.08 38.57 -56.33
C LEU A 9 20.43 38.17 -55.68
N GLY A 10 20.54 38.47 -54.39
CA GLY A 10 21.43 37.76 -53.48
C GLY A 10 21.89 38.61 -52.29
N ARG A 11 20.99 38.92 -51.34
CA ARG A 11 21.39 39.42 -50.02
C ARG A 11 21.85 38.23 -49.19
N GLU A 12 23.11 37.83 -49.32
CA GLU A 12 23.75 36.87 -48.43
C GLU A 12 24.01 37.54 -47.09
N ASN A 13 23.05 37.47 -46.17
CA ASN A 13 23.33 37.66 -44.75
C ASN A 13 24.12 36.42 -44.28
N SER A 14 25.43 36.43 -44.51
CA SER A 14 26.37 35.50 -43.89
C SER A 14 26.50 35.86 -42.41
N THR A 15 25.63 35.29 -41.57
CA THR A 15 25.91 35.19 -40.14
C THR A 15 27.12 34.28 -40.00
N LYS A 16 28.27 34.91 -39.75
CA LYS A 16 29.48 34.20 -39.33
C LYS A 16 29.19 33.60 -37.96
N GLU A 17 28.74 32.35 -37.92
CA GLU A 17 28.83 31.56 -36.70
C GLU A 17 30.32 31.30 -36.45
N GLU A 18 30.92 32.17 -35.65
CA GLU A 18 32.23 31.92 -35.06
C GLU A 18 32.09 30.66 -34.22
N ILE A 19 32.63 29.55 -34.71
CA ILE A 19 32.76 28.31 -33.94
C ILE A 19 33.75 28.66 -32.82
N ASN A 20 33.22 29.06 -31.67
CA ASN A 20 34.03 29.45 -30.53
C ASN A 20 34.60 28.17 -29.92
N ILE A 21 35.77 27.76 -30.41
CA ILE A 21 36.49 26.55 -30.01
C ILE A 21 36.79 26.66 -28.51
N MET A 22 35.97 26.01 -27.70
CA MET A 22 36.09 26.00 -26.25
C MET A 22 37.43 25.35 -25.87
N LYS A 23 38.18 25.95 -24.94
CA LYS A 23 39.50 25.43 -24.55
C LYS A 23 39.35 24.00 -24.03
N PRO A 24 40.27 23.07 -24.33
CA PRO A 24 40.15 21.67 -23.93
C PRO A 24 39.92 21.50 -22.43
N LYS A 25 40.55 22.34 -21.60
CA LYS A 25 40.33 22.37 -20.13
C LYS A 25 38.87 22.63 -19.74
N GLN A 26 38.16 23.47 -20.48
CA GLN A 26 36.74 23.80 -20.24
C GLN A 26 35.81 22.66 -20.66
N ILE A 27 36.14 21.96 -21.75
CA ILE A 27 35.40 20.77 -22.22
C ILE A 27 35.52 19.65 -21.18
N PHE A 28 36.71 19.41 -20.63
CA PHE A 28 36.92 18.41 -19.58
C PHE A 28 36.13 18.74 -18.30
N THR A 29 36.10 20.00 -17.86
CA THR A 29 35.26 20.40 -16.72
C THR A 29 33.77 20.22 -16.97
N SER A 30 33.28 20.48 -18.17
CA SER A 30 31.87 20.27 -18.50
C SER A 30 31.49 18.80 -18.51
N ILE A 31 32.34 17.93 -19.06
CA ILE A 31 32.12 16.48 -19.06
C ILE A 31 32.12 15.94 -17.63
N LEU A 32 33.07 16.39 -16.80
CA LEU A 32 33.14 15.99 -15.39
C LEU A 32 31.90 16.46 -14.63
N ALA A 33 31.44 17.70 -14.84
CA ALA A 33 30.24 18.21 -14.21
C ALA A 33 28.98 17.39 -14.56
N VAL A 34 28.81 17.02 -15.84
CA VAL A 34 27.66 16.19 -16.27
C VAL A 34 27.72 14.78 -15.68
N LEU A 35 28.91 14.17 -15.62
CA LEU A 35 29.11 12.86 -15.02
C LEU A 35 28.86 12.83 -13.51
N PHE A 36 29.08 13.94 -12.80
CA PHE A 36 28.76 14.06 -11.38
C PHE A 36 27.28 14.36 -11.11
N VAL A 37 26.59 15.06 -12.01
CA VAL A 37 25.16 15.43 -11.84
C VAL A 37 24.21 14.29 -12.23
N PHE A 38 24.56 13.47 -13.24
CA PHE A 38 23.73 12.35 -13.68
C PHE A 38 23.41 11.28 -12.61
N PRO A 39 24.35 10.84 -11.75
CA PRO A 39 24.05 9.85 -10.71
C PRO A 39 23.27 10.42 -9.51
N LEU A 40 23.20 11.74 -9.33
CA LEU A 40 22.42 12.37 -8.24
C LEU A 40 20.90 12.38 -8.50
N MET A 41 20.47 12.20 -9.75
CA MET A 41 19.06 12.21 -10.14
C MET A 41 18.42 10.82 -10.24
N GLY A 42 19.17 9.73 -10.08
CA GLY A 42 18.70 8.39 -10.40
C GLY A 42 18.94 7.36 -9.29
N THR A 43 18.09 7.32 -8.27
CA THR A 43 17.53 6.08 -7.68
C THR A 43 16.46 6.45 -6.63
N PHE A 44 15.26 6.80 -7.07
CA PHE A 44 14.08 6.52 -6.24
C PHE A 44 13.54 5.18 -6.73
N ALA A 45 14.02 4.08 -6.15
CA ALA A 45 13.26 2.85 -6.21
C ALA A 45 11.98 3.14 -5.43
N GLN A 46 10.86 3.37 -6.14
CA GLN A 46 9.55 3.40 -5.51
C GLN A 46 9.41 2.04 -4.82
N GLN A 47 9.49 2.01 -3.48
CA GLN A 47 9.22 0.80 -2.72
C GLN A 47 7.83 0.33 -3.11
N ALA A 48 7.73 -0.93 -3.53
CA ALA A 48 6.44 -1.55 -3.74
C ALA A 48 5.67 -1.48 -2.42
N SER A 49 4.47 -0.89 -2.45
CA SER A 49 3.53 -0.93 -1.34
C SER A 49 3.37 -2.38 -0.93
N SER A 50 3.51 -2.68 0.37
CA SER A 50 3.27 -4.02 0.94
C SER A 50 2.01 -4.62 0.32
N SER A 51 2.18 -5.73 -0.40
CA SER A 51 1.05 -6.59 -0.77
C SER A 51 0.44 -7.10 0.53
N GLY A 52 -0.83 -6.80 0.80
CA GLY A 52 -1.50 -7.25 2.01
C GLY A 52 -1.33 -8.76 2.18
N SER A 53 -0.79 -9.18 3.31
CA SER A 53 -0.71 -10.59 3.70
C SER A 53 -1.96 -10.97 4.49
N ILE A 54 -2.55 -12.14 4.19
CA ILE A 54 -3.53 -12.76 5.08
C ILE A 54 -2.73 -13.55 6.12
N GLU A 55 -2.86 -13.14 7.37
CA GLU A 55 -2.24 -13.83 8.51
C GLU A 55 -3.34 -14.44 9.39
N VAL A 56 -3.17 -15.71 9.75
CA VAL A 56 -4.04 -16.36 10.74
C VAL A 56 -3.52 -15.97 12.12
N ILE A 57 -4.26 -15.10 12.81
CA ILE A 57 -3.87 -14.56 14.12
C ILE A 57 -3.98 -15.66 15.20
N ILE A 58 -5.11 -16.37 15.21
CA ILE A 58 -5.40 -17.46 16.15
C ILE A 58 -6.36 -18.47 15.52
N THR A 59 -6.26 -19.73 15.95
CA THR A 59 -7.27 -20.76 15.74
C THR A 59 -7.72 -21.28 17.10
N PHE A 60 -9.02 -21.52 17.24
CA PHE A 60 -9.60 -22.07 18.45
C PHE A 60 -10.98 -22.64 18.16
N ASP A 61 -11.39 -23.57 19.01
CA ASP A 61 -12.77 -24.03 19.12
C ASP A 61 -13.32 -23.63 20.50
N TYR A 62 -14.61 -23.36 20.58
CA TYR A 62 -15.26 -23.18 21.87
C TYR A 62 -15.25 -24.51 22.65
N PRO A 63 -14.85 -24.52 23.93
CA PRO A 63 -14.77 -25.74 24.71
C PRO A 63 -16.18 -26.30 25.01
N GLY A 64 -16.49 -27.48 24.49
CA GLY A 64 -17.75 -28.18 24.75
C GLY A 64 -18.29 -28.92 23.53
N ALA A 65 -19.55 -29.34 23.62
CA ALA A 65 -20.24 -30.09 22.57
C ALA A 65 -20.91 -29.18 21.54
N GLY A 66 -20.21 -28.15 21.08
CA GLY A 66 -20.72 -27.26 20.05
C GLY A 66 -20.32 -27.71 18.66
N ASN A 67 -21.30 -28.00 17.81
CA ASN A 67 -21.05 -28.35 16.41
C ASN A 67 -20.54 -27.15 15.59
N LEU A 68 -20.59 -25.93 16.15
CA LEU A 68 -20.27 -24.71 15.44
C LEU A 68 -19.72 -23.64 16.41
N THR A 69 -18.55 -23.10 16.07
CA THR A 69 -17.94 -21.92 16.71
C THR A 69 -17.82 -20.83 15.64
N LEU A 70 -18.42 -19.67 15.88
CA LEU A 70 -18.41 -18.54 14.96
C LEU A 70 -17.83 -17.30 15.66
N PRO A 71 -16.54 -16.99 15.44
CA PRO A 71 -15.97 -15.73 15.88
C PRO A 71 -16.57 -14.55 15.09
N GLN A 72 -16.97 -13.48 15.78
CA GLN A 72 -17.63 -12.32 15.17
C GLN A 72 -16.72 -11.08 15.14
N LYS A 73 -16.00 -10.80 16.23
CA LYS A 73 -15.17 -9.59 16.33
C LYS A 73 -13.98 -9.80 17.26
N ILE A 74 -12.88 -9.11 16.97
CA ILE A 74 -11.64 -9.12 17.76
C ILE A 74 -11.25 -7.68 18.12
N ASN A 75 -10.67 -7.47 19.30
CA ASN A 75 -10.08 -6.19 19.71
C ASN A 75 -8.55 -6.20 19.61
N GLU A 76 -7.91 -5.05 19.82
CA GLU A 76 -6.44 -4.91 19.73
C GLU A 76 -5.67 -5.75 20.74
N ARG A 77 -6.30 -6.18 21.84
CA ARG A 77 -5.69 -7.08 22.83
C ARG A 77 -5.71 -8.54 22.39
N GLY A 78 -6.50 -8.88 21.38
CA GLY A 78 -6.71 -10.26 20.94
C GLY A 78 -7.88 -10.95 21.65
N ASP A 79 -8.73 -10.21 22.37
CA ASP A 79 -9.99 -10.76 22.88
C ASP A 79 -10.98 -10.91 21.71
N VAL A 80 -11.68 -12.04 21.65
CA VAL A 80 -12.64 -12.36 20.60
C VAL A 80 -14.02 -12.54 21.19
N VAL A 81 -15.00 -11.84 20.64
CA VAL A 81 -16.42 -12.13 20.87
C VAL A 81 -16.94 -12.99 19.73
N GLY A 82 -17.78 -13.96 20.06
CA GLY A 82 -18.38 -14.85 19.09
C GLY A 82 -19.61 -15.56 19.64
N GLU A 83 -20.07 -16.52 18.86
CA GLU A 83 -21.21 -17.36 19.19
C GLU A 83 -20.88 -18.84 18.96
N PHE A 84 -21.52 -19.70 19.73
CA PHE A 84 -21.44 -21.14 19.58
C PHE A 84 -22.83 -21.76 19.73
N ILE A 85 -23.01 -22.95 19.16
CA ILE A 85 -24.22 -23.74 19.38
C ILE A 85 -23.96 -24.67 20.57
N ASP A 86 -24.80 -24.62 21.60
CA ASP A 86 -24.67 -25.50 22.76
C ASP A 86 -25.20 -26.93 22.49
N SER A 87 -25.10 -27.82 23.47
CA SER A 87 -25.56 -29.22 23.34
C SER A 87 -27.07 -29.35 23.13
N ASN A 88 -27.85 -28.32 23.43
CA ASN A 88 -29.30 -28.29 23.21
C ASN A 88 -29.65 -27.72 21.83
N GLY A 89 -28.66 -27.35 21.02
CA GLY A 89 -28.85 -26.74 19.72
C GLY A 89 -29.14 -25.25 19.76
N VAL A 90 -28.88 -24.58 20.89
CA VAL A 90 -29.20 -23.16 21.08
C VAL A 90 -27.96 -22.29 20.89
N THR A 91 -28.08 -21.19 20.14
CA THR A 91 -26.99 -20.25 19.89
C THR A 91 -26.74 -19.36 21.11
N ARG A 92 -25.54 -19.46 21.69
CA ARG A 92 -25.09 -18.68 22.86
C ARG A 92 -23.86 -17.86 22.49
N ALA A 93 -23.65 -16.73 23.17
CA ALA A 93 -22.48 -15.89 22.95
C ALA A 93 -21.35 -16.21 23.93
N PHE A 94 -20.11 -15.91 23.54
CA PHE A 94 -18.93 -16.06 24.37
C PHE A 94 -17.95 -14.91 24.17
N VAL A 95 -17.09 -14.70 25.18
CA VAL A 95 -15.85 -13.93 25.03
C VAL A 95 -14.68 -14.88 25.28
N ARG A 96 -13.76 -14.96 24.31
CA ARG A 96 -12.45 -15.59 24.47
C ARG A 96 -11.44 -14.49 24.76
N PHE A 97 -10.75 -14.59 25.88
CA PHE A 97 -9.71 -13.64 26.25
C PHE A 97 -8.40 -13.95 25.53
N SER A 98 -7.52 -12.96 25.45
CA SER A 98 -6.21 -13.09 24.79
C SER A 98 -5.33 -14.21 25.38
N ASP A 99 -5.54 -14.56 26.65
CA ASP A 99 -4.85 -15.66 27.35
C ASP A 99 -5.38 -17.07 26.99
N GLY A 100 -6.43 -17.14 26.18
CA GLY A 100 -7.06 -18.38 25.74
C GLY A 100 -8.18 -18.89 26.64
N SER A 101 -8.47 -18.22 27.76
CA SER A 101 -9.63 -18.52 28.59
C SER A 101 -10.93 -18.04 27.94
N PHE A 102 -12.05 -18.64 28.36
CA PHE A 102 -13.39 -18.25 27.91
C PHE A 102 -14.21 -17.74 29.09
N SER A 103 -15.08 -16.77 28.83
CA SER A 103 -16.14 -16.41 29.75
C SER A 103 -17.14 -17.55 29.92
N ASP A 104 -17.95 -17.49 30.97
CA ASP A 104 -19.19 -18.25 30.99
C ASP A 104 -20.06 -17.90 29.77
N PRO A 105 -20.88 -18.84 29.27
CA PRO A 105 -21.80 -18.56 28.17
C PRO A 105 -22.69 -17.37 28.51
N ILE A 106 -22.73 -16.41 27.60
CA ILE A 106 -23.61 -15.26 27.70
C ILE A 106 -24.97 -15.73 27.18
N VAL A 107 -25.93 -15.73 28.09
CA VAL A 107 -27.33 -16.12 27.88
C VAL A 107 -28.24 -15.03 28.43
N ASP A 108 -29.28 -14.67 27.69
CA ASP A 108 -30.38 -13.92 28.31
C ASP A 108 -31.05 -14.81 29.37
N PRO A 109 -31.28 -14.32 30.60
CA PRO A 109 -31.86 -15.11 31.69
C PRO A 109 -33.22 -15.76 31.39
N ASN A 110 -33.98 -15.23 30.42
CA ASN A 110 -35.29 -15.77 30.03
C ASN A 110 -35.24 -16.55 28.71
N ASP A 111 -34.05 -16.78 28.16
CA ASP A 111 -33.89 -17.36 26.84
C ASP A 111 -33.47 -18.83 26.87
N THR A 112 -34.47 -19.72 26.94
CA THR A 112 -34.27 -21.18 26.89
C THR A 112 -34.28 -21.75 25.47
N VAL A 113 -34.77 -21.00 24.47
CA VAL A 113 -35.02 -21.51 23.09
C VAL A 113 -34.66 -20.55 21.95
N GLY A 114 -34.33 -19.31 22.25
CA GLY A 114 -33.99 -18.24 21.31
C GLY A 114 -32.49 -18.19 21.03
N PHE A 115 -31.98 -16.99 20.75
CA PHE A 115 -30.60 -16.79 20.34
C PHE A 115 -29.98 -15.60 21.08
N THR A 116 -28.73 -15.76 21.52
CA THR A 116 -27.94 -14.68 22.12
C THR A 116 -26.68 -14.46 21.28
N GLU A 117 -26.50 -13.24 20.76
CA GLU A 117 -25.38 -12.88 19.86
C GLU A 117 -24.46 -11.85 20.49
N GLY A 118 -23.15 -12.09 20.44
CA GLY A 118 -22.14 -11.11 20.79
C GLY A 118 -21.64 -10.37 19.54
N ARG A 119 -22.04 -9.10 19.36
CA ARG A 119 -21.65 -8.30 18.17
C ARG A 119 -20.62 -7.20 18.43
N GLY A 120 -20.19 -7.02 19.68
CA GLY A 120 -19.29 -5.94 20.07
C GLY A 120 -18.21 -6.38 21.06
N ILE A 121 -16.99 -5.90 20.83
CA ILE A 121 -15.83 -5.94 21.72
C ILE A 121 -14.79 -4.91 21.25
#